data_AF-A0A0H5S4E9-F1
#
_entry.id   AF-A0A0H5S4E9-F1
#
_cell.length_a   1.000
_cell.length_b   1.000
_cell.length_c   1.000
_cell.angle_alpha   90.00
_cell.angle_beta   90.00
_cell.angle_gamma   90.00
#
_symmetry.space_group_name_H-M   'P 1'
#
loop_
_entity.id
_entity.type
_entity.pdbx_description
1 polymer ?
#
loop_
_entity_poly.entity_id
_entity_poly.type
_entity_poly.pdbx_seq_one_letter_code
_entity_poly.pdbx_strand_id
1 'polypeptide(L)'
;MAIELQTIVDGLNNEPFKMNLNLINFDAISNEQLLQILSNVLLWIEELDSIDIREEGADVTALRLFSSLRVLKYRPPADIEKLQQWRRSIVEGEKMVIYPILEWIFKNVDALKERAYLAKYLTRIDVPGAFQDPEIIDLSNQISILMEEFKDVHSQVIEARKDSLMMENIRTDLNSMKIEKEQLRNRIDKIERKLSNVANIERLLRLAEKCRIENEQLENVERLKLEQRNLILFNEQKLQRLNVSLEETKNAGDKVDPTERMKALKEEMETNRYMINEKISKEIEAKRVIVADLRKVVDIADINKNDIAELQQKIEKMNQEIMELVNERDRKDENTDKLSIYRHQASVVYKKKAKLVEKLQEARFELQNITNMVETKKNNLREKDGTEFVITTTQFKNYVSKLRTKTTDYKRMHAEINGLKNEHAILSRTAEILANQWHTLMQKIEENGGRIIEISGISDDRKSEIAKPEIDDAEKLREMINESNQQIDLKKITIDTLKQSNMELNKQLTH
;
A
#
# COMPACT_ATOMS: atom_id res chain seq x y z
N MET A 1 28.69 -4.58 -24.78
CA MET A 1 29.07 -4.76 -26.20
C MET A 1 28.01 -4.31 -27.21
N ALA A 2 26.84 -4.95 -27.36
CA ALA A 2 25.89 -4.55 -28.43
C ALA A 2 25.34 -3.11 -28.28
N ILE A 3 25.03 -2.69 -27.05
CA ILE A 3 24.55 -1.33 -26.74
C ILE A 3 25.68 -0.28 -26.88
N GLU A 4 26.91 -0.67 -26.55
CA GLU A 4 28.11 0.17 -26.64
C GLU A 4 28.42 0.47 -28.12
N LEU A 5 28.41 -0.56 -28.97
CA LEU A 5 28.56 -0.45 -30.42
C LEU A 5 27.42 0.36 -31.06
N GLN A 6 26.17 0.16 -30.60
CA GLN A 6 25.03 0.91 -31.10
C GLN A 6 25.14 2.41 -30.78
N THR A 7 25.56 2.76 -29.56
CA THR A 7 25.76 4.16 -29.16
C THR A 7 26.84 4.86 -30.00
N ILE A 8 27.92 4.13 -30.35
CA ILE A 8 28.98 4.65 -31.22
C ILE A 8 28.49 4.83 -32.65
N VAL A 9 27.77 3.84 -33.20
CA VAL A 9 27.22 3.89 -34.56
C VAL A 9 26.19 5.02 -34.69
N ASP A 10 25.31 5.19 -33.70
CA ASP A 10 24.33 6.27 -33.65
C ASP A 10 25.05 7.63 -33.56
N GLY A 11 26.10 7.74 -32.73
CA GLY A 11 26.92 8.95 -32.61
C GLY A 11 27.66 9.34 -33.89
N LEU A 12 28.17 8.36 -34.65
CA LEU A 12 28.87 8.58 -35.94
C LEU A 12 27.90 8.82 -37.12
N ASN A 13 26.64 8.39 -36.99
CA ASN A 13 25.60 8.63 -37.99
C ASN A 13 24.91 9.98 -37.82
N ASN A 14 24.92 10.54 -36.61
CA ASN A 14 24.43 11.89 -36.32
C ASN A 14 25.38 12.98 -36.86
N GLU A 15 24.90 14.23 -36.94
CA GLU A 15 25.73 15.36 -37.38
C GLU A 15 26.89 15.57 -36.40
N PRO A 16 28.15 15.69 -36.88
CA PRO A 16 28.59 16.14 -38.21
C PRO A 16 29.21 15.06 -39.12
N PHE A 17 29.35 13.81 -38.65
CA PHE A 17 30.12 12.78 -39.38
C PHE A 17 29.32 12.10 -40.50
N LYS A 18 27.99 11.97 -40.37
CA LYS A 18 27.05 11.44 -41.39
C LYS A 18 27.56 10.18 -42.11
N MET A 19 28.23 9.27 -41.41
CA MET A 19 28.92 8.15 -42.05
C MET A 19 28.01 6.98 -42.45
N ASN A 20 26.70 7.02 -42.12
CA ASN A 20 25.69 6.00 -42.47
C ASN A 20 26.19 4.56 -42.29
N LEU A 21 26.87 4.30 -41.17
CA LEU A 21 27.48 3.02 -40.86
C LEU A 21 26.43 2.06 -40.26
N ASN A 22 26.45 0.82 -40.72
CA ASN A 22 25.75 -0.31 -40.07
C ASN A 22 26.72 -1.02 -39.13
N LEU A 23 26.23 -1.72 -38.08
CA LEU A 23 27.09 -2.43 -37.11
C LEU A 23 28.11 -3.38 -37.76
N ILE A 24 27.75 -4.00 -38.88
CA ILE A 24 28.63 -4.88 -39.67
C ILE A 24 29.71 -4.10 -40.41
N ASN A 25 29.35 -2.94 -40.97
CA ASN A 25 30.29 -2.08 -41.68
C ASN A 25 31.25 -1.38 -40.72
N PHE A 26 30.79 -1.04 -39.51
CA PHE A 26 31.62 -0.46 -38.46
C PHE A 26 32.67 -1.47 -37.94
N ASP A 27 32.30 -2.75 -37.79
CA ASP A 27 33.26 -3.79 -37.41
C ASP A 27 34.20 -4.20 -38.56
N ALA A 28 33.88 -3.86 -39.81
CA ALA A 28 34.77 -4.07 -40.95
C ALA A 28 35.83 -2.97 -41.14
N ILE A 29 35.80 -1.88 -40.35
CA ILE A 29 36.74 -0.76 -40.45
C ILE A 29 38.14 -1.19 -40.00
N SER A 30 39.17 -0.78 -40.74
CA SER A 30 40.57 -1.08 -40.40
C SER A 30 41.04 -0.25 -39.20
N ASN A 31 42.03 -0.76 -38.47
CA ASN A 31 42.57 -0.08 -37.28
C ASN A 31 43.08 1.34 -37.57
N GLU A 32 43.69 1.57 -38.73
CA GLU A 32 44.13 2.91 -39.17
C GLU A 32 42.96 3.87 -39.42
N GLN A 33 41.88 3.38 -40.03
CA GLN A 33 40.67 4.17 -40.27
C GLN A 33 39.95 4.47 -38.96
N LEU A 34 39.94 3.52 -38.01
CA LEU A 34 39.36 3.72 -36.69
C LEU A 34 40.13 4.76 -35.88
N LEU A 35 41.46 4.79 -36.00
CA LEU A 35 42.31 5.82 -35.42
C LEU A 35 42.03 7.20 -36.05
N GLN A 36 41.83 7.27 -37.37
CA GLN A 36 41.43 8.50 -38.06
C GLN A 36 40.06 8.99 -37.58
N ILE A 37 39.10 8.09 -37.41
CA ILE A 37 37.77 8.43 -36.86
C ILE A 37 37.92 8.99 -35.45
N LEU A 38 38.72 8.35 -34.58
CA LEU A 38 38.98 8.86 -33.24
C LEU A 38 39.65 10.25 -33.25
N SER A 39 40.64 10.45 -34.12
CA SER A 39 41.30 11.76 -34.29
C SER A 39 40.31 12.82 -34.78
N ASN A 40 39.47 12.50 -35.77
CA ASN A 40 38.45 13.43 -36.29
C ASN A 40 37.39 13.74 -35.23
N VAL A 41 36.99 12.76 -34.43
CA VAL A 41 36.02 12.95 -33.32
C VAL A 41 36.60 13.86 -32.24
N LEU A 42 37.89 13.71 -31.90
CA LEU A 42 38.54 14.56 -30.90
C LEU A 42 38.82 15.98 -31.42
N LEU A 43 39.27 16.10 -32.66
CA LEU A 43 39.46 17.40 -33.32
C LEU A 43 38.13 18.15 -33.47
N TRP A 44 37.03 17.44 -33.72
CA TRP A 44 35.70 18.03 -33.73
C TRP A 44 35.27 18.57 -32.36
N ILE A 45 35.58 17.86 -31.28
CA ILE A 45 35.27 18.31 -29.90
C ILE A 45 36.11 19.53 -29.52
N GLU A 46 37.34 19.62 -30.03
CA GLU A 46 38.26 20.73 -29.79
C GLU A 46 38.11 21.90 -30.78
N GLU A 47 37.20 21.80 -31.77
CA GLU A 47 37.00 22.76 -32.87
C GLU A 47 38.29 23.07 -33.66
N LEU A 48 39.11 22.05 -33.89
CA LEU A 48 40.37 22.13 -34.66
C LEU A 48 40.21 21.54 -36.08
N ASP A 49 41.03 22.01 -37.02
CA ASP A 49 41.03 21.54 -38.42
C ASP A 49 41.34 20.03 -38.50
N SER A 50 40.75 19.36 -39.50
CA SER A 50 40.97 17.92 -39.72
C SER A 50 42.40 17.64 -40.16
N ILE A 51 43.14 16.89 -39.34
CA ILE A 51 44.50 16.44 -39.65
C ILE A 51 44.43 14.98 -40.11
N ASP A 52 44.99 14.70 -41.28
CA ASP A 52 45.16 13.32 -41.77
C ASP A 52 46.36 12.68 -41.06
N ILE A 53 46.13 11.54 -40.41
CA ILE A 53 47.15 10.80 -39.66
C ILE A 53 48.27 10.28 -40.58
N ARG A 54 48.03 10.19 -41.89
CA ARG A 54 49.04 9.77 -42.87
C ARG A 54 50.16 10.78 -43.11
N GLU A 55 49.94 12.05 -42.73
CA GLU A 55 50.93 13.11 -42.85
C GLU A 55 51.77 13.31 -41.57
N GLU A 56 51.34 12.73 -40.44
CA GLU A 56 52.04 12.80 -39.15
C GLU A 56 52.83 11.52 -38.84
N GLY A 57 53.96 11.64 -38.13
CA GLY A 57 54.63 10.48 -37.55
C GLY A 57 53.78 9.86 -36.43
N ALA A 58 53.68 8.53 -36.37
CA ALA A 58 52.82 7.82 -35.40
C ALA A 58 53.02 8.27 -33.93
N ASP A 59 54.24 8.65 -33.56
CA ASP A 59 54.57 9.16 -32.23
C ASP A 59 53.99 10.56 -31.96
N VAL A 60 53.96 11.43 -32.97
CA VAL A 60 53.41 12.80 -32.88
C VAL A 60 51.89 12.73 -32.78
N THR A 61 51.25 11.88 -33.58
CA THR A 61 49.81 11.61 -33.53
C THR A 61 49.39 11.07 -32.17
N ALA A 62 50.17 10.14 -31.61
CA ALA A 62 49.90 9.56 -30.30
C ALA A 62 50.03 10.60 -29.17
N LEU A 63 51.07 11.43 -29.20
CA LEU A 63 51.25 12.52 -28.24
C LEU A 63 50.11 13.53 -28.28
N ARG A 64 49.63 13.90 -29.49
CA ARG A 64 48.46 14.76 -29.68
C ARG A 64 47.20 14.11 -29.12
N LEU A 65 46.97 12.84 -29.44
CA LEU A 65 45.82 12.09 -28.94
C LEU A 65 45.84 12.00 -27.41
N PHE A 66 47.00 11.76 -26.80
CA PHE A 66 47.15 11.74 -25.35
C PHE A 66 47.00 13.12 -24.72
N SER A 67 47.43 14.21 -25.38
CA SER A 67 47.20 15.56 -24.87
C SER A 67 45.72 15.93 -24.90
N SER A 68 45.01 15.65 -25.99
CA SER A 68 43.55 15.85 -26.10
C SER A 68 42.77 15.00 -25.10
N LEU A 69 43.11 13.70 -24.96
CA LEU A 69 42.47 12.83 -23.96
C LEU A 69 42.75 13.27 -22.51
N ARG A 70 43.94 13.83 -22.24
CA ARG A 70 44.29 14.40 -20.93
C ARG A 70 43.50 15.67 -20.64
N VAL A 71 43.32 16.54 -21.63
CA VAL A 71 42.50 17.75 -21.55
C VAL A 71 41.04 17.39 -21.24
N LEU A 72 40.52 16.38 -21.93
CA LEU A 72 39.17 15.85 -21.71
C LEU A 72 39.03 15.08 -20.38
N LYS A 73 40.14 14.83 -19.65
CA LYS A 73 40.20 14.02 -18.41
C LYS A 73 39.66 12.60 -18.57
N TYR A 74 39.95 11.94 -19.69
CA TYR A 74 39.71 10.51 -19.80
C TYR A 74 40.60 9.76 -18.79
N ARG A 75 40.02 8.84 -18.01
CA ARG A 75 40.78 8.08 -17.00
C ARG A 75 41.50 6.90 -17.67
N PRO A 76 42.83 6.90 -17.77
CA PRO A 76 43.54 5.73 -18.23
C PRO A 76 43.51 4.61 -17.17
N PRO A 77 43.77 3.34 -17.55
CA PRO A 77 43.87 2.22 -16.61
C PRO A 77 44.94 2.48 -15.53
N ALA A 78 44.64 2.10 -14.28
CA ALA A 78 45.45 2.43 -13.10
C ALA A 78 46.78 1.66 -12.97
N ASP A 79 46.93 0.51 -13.66
CA ASP A 79 48.15 -0.31 -13.60
C ASP A 79 49.21 0.18 -14.61
N ILE A 80 50.46 0.32 -14.16
CA ILE A 80 51.58 0.84 -14.97
C ILE A 80 51.86 -0.03 -16.20
N GLU A 81 51.79 -1.36 -16.07
CA GLU A 81 51.94 -2.29 -17.20
C GLU A 81 50.76 -2.20 -18.18
N LYS A 82 49.53 -2.12 -17.67
CA LYS A 82 48.33 -1.94 -18.50
C LYS A 82 48.30 -0.57 -19.15
N LEU A 83 48.92 0.46 -18.56
CA LEU A 83 49.08 1.79 -19.15
C LEU A 83 50.05 1.78 -20.32
N GLN A 84 51.17 1.05 -20.21
CA GLN A 84 52.12 0.89 -21.31
C GLN A 84 51.50 0.07 -22.45
N GLN A 85 50.74 -0.97 -22.12
CA GLN A 85 49.99 -1.76 -23.09
C GLN A 85 48.88 -0.93 -23.74
N TRP A 86 48.13 -0.14 -22.97
CA TRP A 86 47.09 0.77 -23.47
C TRP A 86 47.65 1.85 -24.40
N ARG A 87 48.84 2.41 -24.09
CA ARG A 87 49.53 3.35 -24.99
C ARG A 87 49.92 2.70 -26.31
N ARG A 88 50.43 1.45 -26.29
CA ARG A 88 50.75 0.69 -27.51
C ARG A 88 49.50 0.34 -28.31
N SER A 89 48.46 -0.16 -27.65
CA SER A 89 47.17 -0.50 -28.27
C SER A 89 46.48 0.71 -28.92
N ILE A 90 46.69 1.93 -28.40
CA ILE A 90 46.19 3.16 -29.01
C ILE A 90 46.97 3.50 -30.29
N VAL A 91 48.30 3.36 -30.27
CA VAL A 91 49.14 3.58 -31.46
C VAL A 91 48.84 2.56 -32.56
N GLU A 92 48.53 1.32 -32.18
CA GLU A 92 48.17 0.21 -33.09
C GLU A 92 46.70 0.26 -33.56
N GLY A 93 45.88 1.16 -33.02
CA GLY A 93 44.48 1.32 -33.40
C GLY A 93 43.57 0.18 -32.95
N GLU A 94 43.84 -0.45 -31.80
CA GLU A 94 43.13 -1.64 -31.35
C GLU A 94 41.67 -1.34 -30.96
N LYS A 95 40.73 -2.08 -31.58
CA LYS A 95 39.28 -1.94 -31.37
C LYS A 95 38.85 -2.03 -29.91
N MET A 96 39.52 -2.89 -29.12
CA MET A 96 39.21 -3.11 -27.70
C MET A 96 39.44 -1.86 -26.84
N VAL A 97 40.30 -0.94 -27.28
CA VAL A 97 40.62 0.29 -26.56
C VAL A 97 39.91 1.50 -27.13
N ILE A 98 39.72 1.56 -28.45
CA ILE A 98 39.06 2.70 -29.10
C ILE A 98 37.54 2.69 -28.87
N TYR A 99 36.87 1.53 -28.86
CA TYR A 99 35.42 1.48 -28.65
C TYR A 99 34.98 2.09 -27.30
N PRO A 100 35.61 1.76 -26.15
CA PRO A 100 35.28 2.40 -24.88
C PRO A 100 35.52 3.92 -24.88
N ILE A 101 36.55 4.40 -25.58
CA ILE A 101 36.86 5.83 -25.68
C ILE A 101 35.78 6.55 -26.50
N LEU A 102 35.41 6.01 -27.66
CA LEU A 102 34.34 6.57 -28.50
C LEU A 102 33.00 6.53 -27.78
N GLU A 103 32.66 5.44 -27.10
CA GLU A 103 31.44 5.33 -26.31
C GLU A 103 31.39 6.41 -25.22
N TRP A 104 32.49 6.59 -24.49
CA TRP A 104 32.58 7.60 -23.45
C TRP A 104 32.41 9.01 -24.01
N ILE A 105 32.99 9.27 -25.18
CA ILE A 105 32.83 10.54 -25.89
C ILE A 105 31.37 10.77 -26.28
N PHE A 106 30.74 9.80 -26.95
CA PHE A 106 29.38 9.94 -27.47
C PHE A 106 28.31 9.98 -26.40
N LYS A 107 28.57 9.42 -25.21
CA LYS A 107 27.65 9.53 -24.06
C LYS A 107 27.55 10.95 -23.48
N ASN A 108 28.62 11.75 -23.57
CA ASN A 108 28.72 13.05 -22.90
C ASN A 108 29.27 14.15 -23.82
N VAL A 109 28.83 14.20 -25.07
CA VAL A 109 29.37 15.12 -26.09
C VAL A 109 29.32 16.59 -25.64
N ASP A 110 28.20 17.06 -25.11
CA ASP A 110 28.03 18.47 -24.73
C ASP A 110 28.95 18.87 -23.58
N ALA A 111 29.08 18.00 -22.57
CA ALA A 111 29.99 18.22 -21.44
C ALA A 111 31.46 18.22 -21.88
N LEU A 112 31.80 17.42 -22.91
CA LEU A 112 33.17 17.35 -23.45
C LEU A 112 33.49 18.55 -24.34
N LYS A 113 32.53 19.06 -25.10
CA LYS A 113 32.67 20.33 -25.85
C LYS A 113 32.86 21.52 -24.91
N GLU A 114 32.04 21.63 -23.87
CA GLU A 114 32.23 22.66 -22.84
C GLU A 114 33.61 22.54 -22.19
N ARG A 115 34.07 21.31 -21.92
CA ARG A 115 35.38 21.07 -21.32
C ARG A 115 36.54 21.42 -22.25
N ALA A 116 36.45 21.08 -23.53
CA ALA A 116 37.46 21.42 -24.53
C ALA A 116 37.54 22.95 -24.73
N TYR A 117 36.38 23.60 -24.82
CA TYR A 117 36.28 25.06 -24.87
C TYR A 117 36.93 25.70 -23.64
N LEU A 118 36.59 25.24 -22.44
CA LEU A 118 37.18 25.73 -21.19
C LEU A 118 38.69 25.47 -21.12
N ALA A 119 39.16 24.32 -21.62
CA ALA A 119 40.58 23.98 -21.60
C ALA A 119 41.43 24.92 -22.47
N LYS A 120 40.90 25.46 -23.57
CA LYS A 120 41.59 26.46 -24.40
C LYS A 120 41.97 27.71 -23.59
N TYR A 121 41.13 28.10 -22.64
CA TYR A 121 41.32 29.31 -21.83
C TYR A 121 41.86 29.04 -20.42
N LEU A 122 41.70 27.81 -19.91
CA LEU A 122 42.08 27.45 -18.54
C LEU A 122 43.31 26.55 -18.42
N THR A 123 43.97 26.19 -19.52
CA THR A 123 45.23 25.44 -19.46
C THR A 123 46.37 26.39 -19.12
N ARG A 124 46.97 26.22 -17.94
CA ARG A 124 48.16 26.97 -17.54
C ARG A 124 49.34 26.52 -18.39
N ILE A 125 50.07 27.50 -18.93
CA ILE A 125 51.36 27.26 -19.57
C ILE A 125 52.38 27.20 -18.44
N ASP A 126 52.89 26.00 -18.13
CA ASP A 126 53.93 25.82 -17.12
C ASP A 126 55.25 26.36 -17.67
N VAL A 127 55.64 27.58 -17.27
CA VAL A 127 56.94 28.17 -17.59
C VAL A 127 58.01 27.49 -16.73
N PRO A 128 59.01 26.80 -17.33
CA PRO A 128 60.07 26.14 -16.57
C PRO A 128 60.80 27.11 -15.64
N GLY A 129 61.12 26.67 -14.42
CA GLY A 129 61.69 27.52 -13.36
C GLY A 129 63.01 28.24 -13.70
N ALA A 130 63.68 27.88 -14.79
CA ALA A 130 64.85 28.56 -15.31
C ALA A 130 64.55 29.92 -15.98
N PHE A 131 63.29 30.20 -16.32
CA PHE A 131 62.82 31.42 -16.99
C PHE A 131 61.78 32.19 -16.16
N GLN A 132 61.74 31.97 -14.84
CA GLN A 132 60.80 32.65 -13.95
C GLN A 132 61.42 33.93 -13.37
N ASP A 133 61.32 35.01 -14.14
CA ASP A 133 61.59 36.36 -13.64
C ASP A 133 60.42 36.86 -12.77
N PRO A 134 60.64 37.79 -11.82
CA PRO A 134 59.57 38.37 -10.98
C PRO A 134 58.39 38.93 -11.78
N GLU A 135 58.65 39.56 -12.93
CA GLU A 135 57.61 40.09 -13.83
C GLU A 135 56.75 39.00 -14.47
N ILE A 136 57.33 37.83 -14.76
CA ILE A 136 56.63 36.67 -15.33
C ILE A 136 55.72 36.02 -14.27
N ILE A 137 56.16 36.04 -13.01
CA ILE A 137 55.35 35.58 -11.87
C ILE A 137 54.14 36.51 -11.67
N ASP A 138 54.34 37.82 -11.71
CA ASP A 138 53.26 38.80 -11.59
C ASP A 138 52.25 38.70 -12.75
N LEU A 139 52.74 38.50 -13.98
CA LEU A 139 51.88 38.28 -15.14
C LEU A 139 51.09 36.96 -15.03
N SER A 140 51.73 35.89 -14.55
CA SER A 140 51.06 34.60 -14.28
C SER A 140 49.95 34.72 -13.22
N ASN A 141 50.18 35.55 -12.20
CA ASN A 141 49.17 35.87 -11.17
C ASN A 141 48.01 36.68 -11.77
N GLN A 142 48.27 37.68 -12.61
CA GLN A 142 47.23 38.44 -13.31
C GLN A 142 46.39 37.56 -14.25
N ILE A 143 47.05 36.67 -15.01
CA ILE A 143 46.37 35.68 -15.86
C ILE A 143 45.50 34.75 -15.00
N SER A 144 46.00 34.33 -13.83
CA SER A 144 45.23 33.48 -12.90
C SER A 144 43.97 34.17 -12.36
N ILE A 145 44.03 35.48 -12.08
CA ILE A 145 42.87 36.27 -11.64
C ILE A 145 41.84 36.36 -12.78
N LEU A 146 42.28 36.72 -13.99
CA LEU A 146 41.41 36.80 -15.16
C LEU A 146 40.78 35.43 -15.52
N MET A 147 41.50 34.33 -15.28
CA MET A 147 40.98 32.97 -15.46
C MET A 147 39.84 32.65 -14.47
N GLU A 148 39.90 33.13 -13.22
CA GLU A 148 38.79 32.95 -12.27
C GLU A 148 37.59 33.84 -12.62
N GLU A 149 37.83 35.11 -12.98
CA GLU A 149 36.75 35.99 -13.46
C GLU A 149 36.04 35.41 -14.69
N PHE A 150 36.79 34.82 -15.62
CA PHE A 150 36.23 34.14 -16.78
C PHE A 150 35.33 32.96 -16.40
N LYS A 151 35.72 32.14 -15.42
CA LYS A 151 34.87 31.02 -14.96
C LYS A 151 33.56 31.52 -14.37
N ASP A 152 33.60 32.57 -13.56
CA ASP A 152 32.42 33.13 -12.91
C ASP A 152 31.44 33.69 -13.96
N VAL A 153 31.94 34.49 -14.90
CA VAL A 153 31.12 35.05 -16.00
C VAL A 153 30.58 33.93 -16.91
N HIS A 154 31.41 32.96 -17.28
CA HIS A 154 30.98 31.84 -18.12
C HIS A 154 29.88 31.00 -17.46
N SER A 155 30.01 30.74 -16.15
CA SER A 155 28.97 30.02 -15.38
C SER A 155 27.64 30.78 -15.39
N GLN A 156 27.67 32.10 -15.14
CA GLN A 156 26.47 32.93 -15.18
C GLN A 156 25.81 32.94 -16.57
N VAL A 157 26.61 32.96 -17.64
CA VAL A 157 26.09 32.93 -19.01
C VAL A 157 25.44 31.58 -19.35
N ILE A 158 26.01 30.46 -18.90
CA ILE A 158 25.40 29.13 -19.10
C ILE A 158 24.04 29.05 -18.39
N GLU A 159 23.96 29.53 -17.16
CA GLU A 159 22.72 29.55 -16.38
C GLU A 159 21.65 30.40 -17.09
N ALA A 160 22.00 31.63 -17.49
CA ALA A 160 21.11 32.50 -18.25
C ALA A 160 20.64 31.90 -19.59
N ARG A 161 21.49 31.11 -20.28
CA ARG A 161 21.08 30.40 -21.52
C ARG A 161 20.05 29.31 -21.25
N LYS A 162 20.18 28.56 -20.15
CA LYS A 162 19.19 27.54 -19.76
C LYS A 162 17.84 28.19 -19.47
N ASP A 163 17.85 29.32 -18.77
CA ASP A 163 16.64 30.09 -18.48
C ASP A 163 16.00 30.66 -19.76
N SER A 164 16.80 31.09 -20.74
CA SER A 164 16.31 31.54 -22.03
C SER A 164 15.57 30.44 -22.81
N LEU A 165 16.07 29.20 -22.79
CA LEU A 165 15.40 28.07 -23.43
C LEU A 165 14.06 27.75 -22.74
N MET A 166 14.02 27.83 -21.41
CA MET A 166 12.77 27.69 -20.65
C MET A 166 11.78 28.81 -21.00
N MET A 167 12.25 30.05 -21.15
CA MET A 167 11.43 31.17 -21.57
C MET A 167 10.87 30.99 -22.99
N GLU A 168 11.63 30.39 -23.91
CA GLU A 168 11.15 30.08 -25.26
C GLU A 168 10.01 29.05 -25.23
N ASN A 169 10.13 27.99 -24.43
CA ASN A 169 9.05 27.02 -24.24
C ASN A 169 7.80 27.64 -23.61
N ILE A 170 7.96 28.54 -22.64
CA ILE A 170 6.83 29.28 -22.06
C ILE A 170 6.21 30.20 -23.12
N ARG A 171 7.02 30.81 -23.99
CA ARG A 171 6.54 31.70 -25.05
C ARG A 171 5.76 30.95 -26.12
N THR A 172 6.19 29.74 -26.48
CA THR A 172 5.45 28.89 -27.43
C THR A 172 4.14 28.42 -26.84
N ASP A 173 4.11 28.00 -25.57
CA ASP A 173 2.88 27.62 -24.85
C ASP A 173 1.93 28.82 -24.67
N LEU A 174 2.46 30.00 -24.35
CA LEU A 174 1.66 31.21 -24.27
C LEU A 174 1.06 31.58 -25.65
N ASN A 175 1.76 31.25 -26.74
CA ASN A 175 1.24 31.45 -28.10
C ASN A 175 0.15 30.42 -28.45
N SER A 176 0.31 29.14 -28.09
CA SER A 176 -0.77 28.14 -28.28
C SER A 176 -2.01 28.51 -27.46
N MET A 177 -1.86 28.88 -26.19
CA MET A 177 -2.97 29.35 -25.35
C MET A 177 -3.65 30.60 -25.93
N LYS A 178 -2.90 31.53 -26.54
CA LYS A 178 -3.47 32.69 -27.24
C LYS A 178 -4.30 32.27 -28.45
N ILE A 179 -3.81 31.33 -29.25
CA ILE A 179 -4.53 30.80 -30.40
C ILE A 179 -5.82 30.10 -29.94
N GLU A 180 -5.76 29.26 -28.90
CA GLU A 180 -6.93 28.59 -28.33
C GLU A 180 -7.97 29.60 -27.81
N LYS A 181 -7.52 30.64 -27.09
CA LYS A 181 -8.40 31.72 -26.63
C LYS A 181 -9.09 32.43 -27.79
N GLU A 182 -8.38 32.68 -28.88
CA GLU A 182 -8.94 33.31 -30.07
C GLU A 182 -9.93 32.38 -30.79
N GLN A 183 -9.64 31.08 -30.89
CA GLN A 183 -10.56 30.09 -31.42
C GLN A 183 -11.84 29.98 -30.58
N LEU A 184 -11.73 29.98 -29.26
CA LEU A 184 -12.87 29.97 -28.34
C LEU A 184 -13.70 31.25 -28.48
N ARG A 185 -13.08 32.43 -28.57
CA ARG A 185 -13.78 33.69 -28.84
C ARG A 185 -14.55 33.63 -30.14
N ASN A 186 -13.92 33.20 -31.23
CA ASN A 186 -14.58 33.06 -32.52
C ASN A 186 -15.75 32.06 -32.48
N ARG A 187 -15.67 31.01 -31.65
CA ARG A 187 -16.77 30.06 -31.44
C ARG A 187 -17.90 30.67 -30.61
N ILE A 188 -17.57 31.44 -29.56
CA ILE A 188 -18.54 32.20 -28.76
C ILE A 188 -19.26 33.20 -29.66
N ASP A 189 -18.57 34.01 -30.45
CA ASP A 189 -19.16 34.98 -31.38
C ASP A 189 -20.12 34.31 -32.37
N LYS A 190 -19.77 33.13 -32.90
CA LYS A 190 -20.65 32.34 -33.77
C LYS A 190 -21.93 31.88 -33.04
N ILE A 191 -21.82 31.48 -31.78
CA ILE A 191 -22.95 31.05 -30.96
C ILE A 191 -23.82 32.27 -30.59
N GLU A 192 -23.22 33.39 -30.17
CA GLU A 192 -23.91 34.63 -29.84
C GLU A 192 -24.70 35.18 -31.04
N ARG A 193 -24.10 35.16 -32.24
CA ARG A 193 -24.82 35.52 -33.47
C ARG A 193 -26.05 34.63 -33.70
N LYS A 194 -25.95 33.32 -33.49
CA LYS A 194 -27.10 32.40 -33.60
C LYS A 194 -28.15 32.66 -32.51
N LEU A 195 -27.71 33.04 -31.31
CA LEU A 195 -28.58 33.24 -30.17
C LEU A 195 -29.32 34.59 -30.21
N SER A 196 -28.77 35.59 -30.91
CA SER A 196 -29.31 36.96 -31.01
C SER A 196 -30.77 37.04 -31.51
N ASN A 197 -31.26 36.03 -32.21
CA ASN A 197 -32.63 35.96 -32.73
C ASN A 197 -33.67 35.39 -31.72
N VAL A 198 -33.24 34.95 -30.54
CA VAL A 198 -34.13 34.34 -29.53
C VAL A 198 -34.67 35.44 -28.59
N ALA A 199 -35.94 35.38 -28.20
CA ALA A 199 -36.49 36.30 -27.20
C ALA A 199 -36.10 35.86 -25.76
N ASN A 200 -35.86 36.80 -24.84
CA ASN A 200 -35.46 36.53 -23.45
C ASN A 200 -34.16 35.71 -23.28
N ILE A 201 -33.17 35.92 -24.16
CA ILE A 201 -31.87 35.24 -24.15
C ILE A 201 -31.18 35.30 -22.78
N GLU A 202 -31.09 36.48 -22.18
CA GLU A 202 -30.31 36.66 -20.94
C GLU A 202 -30.86 35.83 -19.78
N ARG A 203 -32.19 35.74 -19.66
CA ARG A 203 -32.84 34.90 -18.65
C ARG A 203 -32.63 33.41 -18.93
N LEU A 204 -32.72 32.99 -20.20
CA LEU A 204 -32.50 31.60 -20.60
C LEU A 204 -31.05 31.17 -20.40
N LEU A 205 -30.07 32.05 -20.71
CA LEU A 205 -28.65 31.81 -20.46
C LEU A 205 -28.36 31.65 -18.98
N ARG A 206 -28.90 32.50 -18.10
CA ARG A 206 -28.73 32.35 -16.64
C ARG A 206 -29.32 31.03 -16.13
N LEU A 207 -30.47 30.60 -16.65
CA LEU A 207 -31.07 29.32 -16.30
C LEU A 207 -30.24 28.13 -16.82
N ALA A 208 -29.72 28.22 -18.05
CA ALA A 208 -28.84 27.22 -18.63
C ALA A 208 -27.49 27.12 -17.88
N GLU A 209 -26.92 28.25 -17.48
CA GLU A 209 -25.72 28.30 -16.65
C GLU A 209 -25.96 27.63 -15.30
N LYS A 210 -27.06 27.97 -14.63
CA LYS A 210 -27.45 27.33 -13.36
C LYS A 210 -27.64 25.82 -13.52
N CYS A 211 -28.33 25.39 -14.58
CA CYS A 211 -28.52 23.97 -14.89
C CYS A 211 -27.19 23.27 -15.20
N ARG A 212 -26.27 23.91 -15.92
CA ARG A 212 -24.92 23.38 -16.21
C ARG A 212 -24.13 23.18 -14.91
N ILE A 213 -24.12 24.17 -14.03
CA ILE A 213 -23.41 24.10 -12.73
C ILE A 213 -24.01 23.00 -11.85
N GLU A 214 -25.35 22.92 -11.76
CA GLU A 214 -26.03 21.87 -10.99
C GLU A 214 -25.72 20.47 -11.55
N ASN A 215 -25.67 20.32 -12.88
CA ASN A 215 -25.33 19.06 -13.52
C ASN A 215 -23.85 18.66 -13.31
N GLU A 216 -22.94 19.62 -13.39
CA GLU A 216 -21.50 19.40 -13.09
C GLU A 216 -21.29 19.00 -11.62
N GLN A 217 -22.03 19.62 -10.69
CA GLN A 217 -22.04 19.22 -9.29
C GLN A 217 -22.59 17.81 -9.10
N LEU A 218 -23.68 17.46 -9.78
CA LEU A 218 -24.27 16.13 -9.72
C LEU A 218 -23.30 15.07 -10.24
N GLU A 219 -22.65 15.30 -11.38
CA GLU A 219 -21.63 14.40 -11.94
C GLU A 219 -20.42 14.25 -11.00
N ASN A 220 -19.97 15.35 -10.38
CA ASN A 220 -18.91 15.31 -9.37
C ASN A 220 -19.30 14.46 -8.15
N VAL A 221 -20.52 14.63 -7.64
CA VAL A 221 -21.04 13.84 -6.53
C VAL A 221 -21.18 12.37 -6.90
N GLU A 222 -21.64 12.06 -8.12
CA GLU A 222 -21.73 10.69 -8.61
C GLU A 222 -20.36 10.01 -8.73
N ARG A 223 -19.35 10.74 -9.26
CA ARG A 223 -17.97 10.25 -9.30
C ARG A 223 -17.43 9.97 -7.90
N LEU A 224 -17.58 10.90 -6.97
CA LEU A 224 -17.15 10.73 -5.57
C LEU A 224 -17.88 9.56 -4.89
N LYS A 225 -19.17 9.39 -5.13
CA LYS A 225 -19.97 8.28 -4.61
C LYS A 225 -19.49 6.94 -5.16
N LEU A 226 -19.12 6.88 -6.44
CA LEU A 226 -18.56 5.68 -7.05
C LEU A 226 -17.18 5.35 -6.45
N GLU A 227 -16.31 6.36 -6.30
CA GLU A 227 -15.00 6.21 -5.65
C GLU A 227 -15.14 5.72 -4.21
N GLN A 228 -16.03 6.31 -3.41
CA GLN A 228 -16.29 5.87 -2.04
C GLN A 228 -16.83 4.44 -1.96
N ARG A 229 -17.77 4.07 -2.85
CA ARG A 229 -18.26 2.69 -2.94
C ARG A 229 -17.14 1.70 -3.26
N ASN A 230 -16.26 2.06 -4.20
CA ASN A 230 -15.10 1.24 -4.54
C ASN A 230 -14.13 1.11 -3.36
N LEU A 231 -13.92 2.19 -2.60
CA LEU A 231 -13.06 2.17 -1.41
C LEU A 231 -13.65 1.31 -0.28
N ILE A 232 -14.96 1.39 -0.04
CA ILE A 232 -15.66 0.53 0.92
C ILE A 232 -15.48 -0.93 0.52
N LEU A 233 -15.76 -1.28 -0.74
CA LEU A 233 -15.61 -2.63 -1.25
C LEU A 233 -14.16 -3.14 -1.14
N PHE A 234 -13.17 -2.29 -1.41
CA PHE A 234 -11.76 -2.63 -1.22
C PHE A 234 -11.41 -2.91 0.25
N ASN A 235 -11.92 -2.08 1.17
CA ASN A 235 -11.70 -2.25 2.60
C ASN A 235 -12.41 -3.49 3.15
N GLU A 236 -13.63 -3.78 2.71
CA GLU A 236 -14.36 -5.00 3.06
C GLU A 236 -13.60 -6.25 2.59
N GLN A 237 -13.10 -6.26 1.36
CA GLN A 237 -12.27 -7.35 0.86
C GLN A 237 -10.95 -7.50 1.64
N LYS A 238 -10.32 -6.39 2.04
CA LYS A 238 -9.12 -6.42 2.87
C LYS A 238 -9.40 -6.99 4.26
N LEU A 239 -10.51 -6.60 4.87
CA LEU A 239 -10.94 -7.11 6.17
C LEU A 239 -11.24 -8.60 6.09
N GLN A 240 -11.91 -9.06 5.04
CA GLN A 240 -12.13 -10.49 4.79
C GLN A 240 -10.81 -11.28 4.66
N ARG A 241 -9.83 -10.76 3.91
CA ARG A 241 -8.50 -11.40 3.82
C ARG A 241 -7.80 -11.49 5.17
N LEU A 242 -7.88 -10.43 5.99
CA LEU A 242 -7.33 -10.43 7.34
C LEU A 242 -8.05 -11.43 8.25
N ASN A 243 -9.38 -11.54 8.17
CA ASN A 243 -10.15 -12.52 8.92
C ASN A 243 -9.77 -13.96 8.53
N VAL A 244 -9.60 -14.26 7.24
CA VAL A 244 -9.14 -15.58 6.77
C VAL A 244 -7.74 -15.86 7.30
N SER A 245 -6.80 -14.92 7.18
CA SER A 245 -5.45 -15.08 7.72
C SER A 245 -5.45 -15.30 9.23
N LEU A 246 -6.32 -14.60 9.97
CA LEU A 246 -6.47 -14.76 11.41
C LEU A 246 -7.02 -16.16 11.76
N GLU A 247 -8.02 -16.64 11.03
CA GLU A 247 -8.55 -17.99 11.21
C GLU A 247 -7.49 -19.07 10.90
N GLU A 248 -6.71 -18.87 9.83
CA GLU A 248 -5.59 -19.76 9.53
C GLU A 248 -4.51 -19.75 10.62
N THR A 249 -4.20 -18.59 11.22
CA THR A 249 -3.23 -18.53 12.33
C THR A 249 -3.77 -19.18 13.60
N LYS A 250 -5.08 -19.08 13.86
CA LYS A 250 -5.73 -19.80 14.97
C LYS A 250 -5.68 -21.31 14.74
N ASN A 251 -6.05 -21.76 13.54
CA ASN A 251 -5.97 -23.16 13.14
C ASN A 251 -4.51 -23.67 13.15
N ALA A 252 -3.53 -22.81 12.88
CA ALA A 252 -2.11 -23.17 13.00
C ALA A 252 -1.65 -23.32 14.47
N GLY A 253 -2.32 -22.66 15.42
CA GLY A 253 -2.12 -22.88 16.85
C GLY A 253 -2.59 -24.28 17.30
N ASP A 254 -3.57 -24.86 16.60
CA ASP A 254 -4.09 -26.20 16.82
C ASP A 254 -3.28 -27.26 16.06
N LYS A 255 -2.09 -27.62 16.59
CA LYS A 255 -1.30 -28.83 16.24
C LYS A 255 -1.33 -29.25 14.74
N VAL A 256 -0.95 -28.37 13.82
CA VAL A 256 -0.68 -28.75 12.42
C VAL A 256 0.82 -29.00 12.22
N ASP A 257 1.18 -30.08 11.52
CA ASP A 257 2.57 -30.39 11.16
C ASP A 257 3.15 -29.27 10.26
N PRO A 258 4.26 -28.60 10.65
CA PRO A 258 4.85 -27.50 9.87
C PRO A 258 5.16 -27.85 8.42
N THR A 259 5.48 -29.12 8.14
CA THR A 259 5.79 -29.64 6.81
C THR A 259 4.58 -29.65 5.87
N GLU A 260 3.42 -30.10 6.33
CA GLU A 260 2.18 -30.07 5.55
C GLU A 260 1.72 -28.63 5.28
N ARG A 261 1.85 -27.74 6.27
CA ARG A 261 1.50 -26.32 6.09
C ARG A 261 2.42 -25.62 5.09
N MET A 262 3.73 -25.90 5.13
CA MET A 262 4.68 -25.37 4.15
C MET A 262 4.33 -25.82 2.72
N LYS A 263 3.84 -27.06 2.57
CA LYS A 263 3.38 -27.58 1.27
C LYS A 263 2.11 -26.86 0.80
N ALA A 264 1.11 -26.68 1.67
CA ALA A 264 -0.11 -25.95 1.35
C ALA A 264 0.17 -24.48 0.95
N LEU A 265 1.05 -23.78 1.69
CA LEU A 265 1.47 -22.42 1.34
C LEU A 265 2.18 -22.34 0.00
N LYS A 266 3.06 -23.31 -0.31
CA LYS A 266 3.72 -23.39 -1.63
C LYS A 266 2.72 -23.59 -2.76
N GLU A 267 1.74 -24.48 -2.57
CA GLU A 267 0.67 -24.70 -3.53
C GLU A 267 -0.18 -23.43 -3.72
N GLU A 268 -0.52 -22.73 -2.63
CA GLU A 268 -1.25 -21.47 -2.70
C GLU A 268 -0.45 -20.37 -3.42
N MET A 269 0.84 -20.22 -3.12
CA MET A 269 1.73 -19.28 -3.80
C MET A 269 1.78 -19.53 -5.31
N GLU A 270 1.86 -20.80 -5.73
CA GLU A 270 1.90 -21.15 -7.15
C GLU A 270 0.55 -20.87 -7.83
N THR A 271 -0.57 -21.15 -7.17
CA THR A 271 -1.90 -20.79 -7.69
C THR A 271 -2.09 -19.26 -7.79
N ASN A 272 -1.66 -18.51 -6.78
CA ASN A 272 -1.75 -17.04 -6.78
C ASN A 272 -0.83 -16.44 -7.85
N ARG A 273 0.37 -16.99 -8.06
CA ARG A 273 1.28 -16.59 -9.15
C ARG A 273 0.64 -16.80 -10.52
N TYR A 274 0.00 -17.95 -10.74
CA TYR A 274 -0.74 -18.20 -11.98
C TYR A 274 -1.89 -17.20 -12.18
N MET A 275 -2.67 -16.93 -11.12
CA MET A 275 -3.78 -15.97 -11.18
C MET A 275 -3.31 -14.56 -11.53
N ILE A 276 -2.24 -14.07 -10.89
CA ILE A 276 -1.70 -12.72 -11.13
C ILE A 276 -1.10 -12.62 -12.54
N ASN A 277 -0.18 -13.53 -12.88
CA ASN A 277 0.63 -13.38 -14.10
C ASN A 277 -0.15 -13.74 -15.38
N GLU A 278 -1.02 -14.74 -15.33
CA GLU A 278 -1.72 -15.19 -16.53
C GLU A 278 -3.16 -14.69 -16.63
N LYS A 279 -3.99 -14.92 -15.60
CA LYS A 279 -5.45 -14.67 -15.72
C LYS A 279 -5.79 -13.19 -15.53
N ILE A 280 -5.50 -12.64 -14.36
CA ILE A 280 -5.88 -11.28 -13.96
C ILE A 280 -5.19 -10.24 -14.84
N SER A 281 -3.89 -10.41 -15.15
CA SER A 281 -3.18 -9.47 -16.01
C SER A 281 -3.78 -9.40 -17.43
N LYS A 282 -4.15 -10.54 -18.02
CA LYS A 282 -4.81 -10.57 -19.34
C LYS A 282 -6.22 -9.97 -19.28
N GLU A 283 -6.98 -10.24 -18.22
CA GLU A 283 -8.32 -9.67 -18.05
C GLU A 283 -8.27 -8.14 -17.83
N ILE A 284 -7.32 -7.64 -17.04
CA ILE A 284 -7.09 -6.20 -16.85
C ILE A 284 -6.73 -5.55 -18.18
N GLU A 285 -5.81 -6.13 -18.95
CA GLU A 285 -5.41 -5.57 -20.24
C GLU A 285 -6.56 -5.56 -21.23
N ALA A 286 -7.34 -6.65 -21.32
CA ALA A 286 -8.54 -6.70 -22.15
C ALA A 286 -9.56 -5.62 -21.74
N LYS A 287 -9.78 -5.40 -20.44
CA LYS A 287 -10.67 -4.32 -19.95
C LYS A 287 -10.11 -2.93 -20.24
N ARG A 288 -8.79 -2.73 -20.14
CA ARG A 288 -8.13 -1.45 -20.49
C ARG A 288 -8.31 -1.13 -21.96
N VAL A 289 -8.13 -2.11 -22.84
CA VAL A 289 -8.38 -1.96 -24.29
C VAL A 289 -9.82 -1.55 -24.55
N ILE A 290 -10.80 -2.24 -23.93
CA ILE A 290 -12.22 -1.88 -24.07
C ILE A 290 -12.49 -0.45 -23.59
N VAL A 291 -11.92 -0.02 -22.45
CA VAL A 291 -12.08 1.35 -21.94
C VAL A 291 -11.42 2.36 -22.89
N ALA A 292 -10.25 2.06 -23.44
CA ALA A 292 -9.58 2.92 -24.41
C ALA A 292 -10.41 3.06 -25.69
N ASP A 293 -11.02 1.98 -26.17
CA ASP A 293 -11.87 2.00 -27.36
C ASP A 293 -13.19 2.74 -27.10
N LEU A 294 -13.82 2.55 -25.94
CA LEU A 294 -15.00 3.33 -25.54
C LEU A 294 -14.69 4.82 -25.41
N ARG A 295 -13.51 5.20 -24.88
CA ARG A 295 -13.06 6.60 -24.84
C ARG A 295 -12.92 7.17 -26.25
N LYS A 296 -12.26 6.45 -27.17
CA LYS A 296 -12.16 6.88 -28.58
C LYS A 296 -13.53 7.05 -29.23
N VAL A 297 -14.49 6.16 -28.94
CA VAL A 297 -15.86 6.27 -29.46
C VAL A 297 -16.59 7.49 -28.91
N VAL A 298 -16.36 7.85 -27.64
CA VAL A 298 -16.91 9.09 -27.06
C VAL A 298 -16.25 10.34 -27.67
N ASP A 299 -14.95 10.29 -27.95
CA ASP A 299 -14.20 11.40 -28.53
C ASP A 299 -14.53 11.63 -30.02
N ILE A 300 -14.86 10.56 -30.77
CA ILE A 300 -15.35 10.65 -32.15
C ILE A 300 -16.84 11.00 -32.10
N ALA A 301 -17.12 12.28 -31.90
CA ALA A 301 -18.44 12.80 -31.60
C ALA A 301 -19.52 12.62 -32.69
N ASP A 302 -19.23 12.07 -33.87
CA ASP A 302 -20.21 11.90 -34.95
C ASP A 302 -19.92 10.65 -35.81
N ILE A 303 -20.06 9.44 -35.24
CA ILE A 303 -20.10 8.21 -36.06
C ILE A 303 -21.49 8.11 -36.69
N ASN A 304 -21.59 8.21 -38.02
CA ASN A 304 -22.84 7.97 -38.72
C ASN A 304 -23.16 6.46 -38.78
N LYS A 305 -24.45 6.09 -38.84
CA LYS A 305 -24.87 4.68 -38.96
C LYS A 305 -24.21 3.95 -40.15
N ASN A 306 -23.84 4.69 -41.18
CA ASN A 306 -23.14 4.17 -42.36
C ASN A 306 -21.68 3.78 -42.04
N ASP A 307 -20.97 4.55 -41.23
CA ASP A 307 -19.59 4.26 -40.83
C ASP A 307 -19.52 2.99 -39.96
N ILE A 308 -20.54 2.78 -39.11
CA ILE A 308 -20.70 1.53 -38.34
C ILE A 308 -20.92 0.34 -39.28
N ALA A 309 -21.75 0.50 -40.31
CA ALA A 309 -22.01 -0.55 -41.28
C ALA A 309 -20.76 -0.91 -42.10
N GLU A 310 -19.96 0.09 -42.50
CA GLU A 310 -18.68 -0.13 -43.17
C GLU A 310 -17.66 -0.85 -42.28
N LEU A 311 -17.57 -0.46 -41.00
CA LEU A 311 -16.72 -1.15 -40.02
C LEU A 311 -17.18 -2.58 -39.78
N GLN A 312 -18.49 -2.83 -39.68
CA GLN A 312 -19.05 -4.18 -39.58
C GLN A 312 -18.73 -5.03 -40.81
N GLN A 313 -18.85 -4.46 -42.02
CA GLN A 313 -18.49 -5.17 -43.25
C GLN A 313 -16.99 -5.48 -43.32
N LYS A 314 -16.14 -4.56 -42.85
CA LYS A 314 -14.70 -4.78 -42.77
C LYS A 314 -14.33 -5.85 -41.74
N ILE A 315 -15.00 -5.87 -40.58
CA ILE A 315 -14.86 -6.92 -39.57
C ILE A 315 -15.27 -8.28 -40.17
N GLU A 316 -16.40 -8.34 -40.87
CA GLU A 316 -16.88 -9.57 -41.50
C GLU A 316 -15.89 -10.09 -42.55
N LYS A 317 -15.39 -9.21 -43.42
CA LYS A 317 -14.38 -9.57 -44.42
C LYS A 317 -13.08 -10.07 -43.77
N MET A 318 -12.62 -9.40 -42.71
CA MET A 318 -11.41 -9.81 -42.00
C MET A 318 -11.61 -11.11 -41.20
N ASN A 319 -12.80 -11.35 -40.66
CA ASN A 319 -13.15 -12.63 -40.04
C ASN A 319 -13.18 -13.77 -41.07
N GLN A 320 -13.68 -13.51 -42.28
CA GLN A 320 -13.63 -14.46 -43.38
C GLN A 320 -12.18 -14.77 -43.78
N GLU A 321 -11.33 -13.75 -43.92
CA GLU A 321 -9.89 -13.92 -44.19
C GLU A 321 -9.19 -14.71 -43.06
N ILE A 322 -9.50 -14.42 -41.79
CA ILE A 322 -9.00 -15.20 -40.65
C ILE A 322 -9.48 -16.65 -40.73
N MET A 323 -10.75 -16.90 -41.06
CA MET A 323 -11.25 -18.27 -41.24
C MET A 323 -10.55 -19.00 -42.39
N GLU A 324 -10.30 -18.33 -43.51
CA GLU A 324 -9.54 -18.88 -44.64
C GLU A 324 -8.10 -19.21 -44.23
N LEU A 325 -7.40 -18.30 -43.54
CA LEU A 325 -6.05 -18.53 -43.02
C LEU A 325 -5.99 -19.63 -41.96
N VAL A 326 -7.02 -19.74 -41.11
CA VAL A 326 -7.15 -20.83 -40.13
C VAL A 326 -7.37 -22.15 -40.84
N ASN A 327 -8.24 -22.21 -41.84
CA ASN A 327 -8.46 -23.41 -42.64
C ASN A 327 -7.20 -23.80 -43.42
N GLU A 328 -6.43 -22.84 -43.93
CA GLU A 328 -5.17 -23.10 -44.61
C GLU A 328 -4.07 -23.56 -43.64
N ARG A 329 -4.02 -23.00 -42.42
CA ARG A 329 -3.17 -23.51 -41.34
C ARG A 329 -3.56 -24.94 -41.00
N ASP A 330 -4.85 -25.23 -40.81
CA ASP A 330 -5.31 -26.55 -40.40
C ASP A 330 -5.01 -27.61 -41.48
N ARG A 331 -5.17 -27.25 -42.77
CA ARG A 331 -4.72 -28.08 -43.91
C ARG A 331 -3.20 -28.30 -43.94
N LYS A 332 -2.39 -27.31 -43.54
CA LYS A 332 -0.92 -27.44 -43.45
C LYS A 332 -0.50 -28.24 -42.21
N ASP A 333 -1.24 -28.12 -41.12
CA ASP A 333 -1.03 -28.84 -39.87
C ASP A 333 -1.39 -30.33 -40.01
N GLU A 334 -2.34 -30.71 -40.87
CA GLU A 334 -2.61 -32.12 -41.26
C GLU A 334 -1.38 -32.83 -41.85
N ASN A 335 -0.51 -32.09 -42.56
CA ASN A 335 0.76 -32.62 -43.08
C ASN A 335 1.88 -32.67 -42.02
N THR A 336 1.70 -32.02 -40.86
CA THR A 336 2.66 -31.96 -39.74
C THR A 336 2.05 -32.51 -38.45
N ASP A 337 1.50 -33.72 -38.56
CA ASP A 337 0.70 -34.46 -37.57
C ASP A 337 1.28 -34.42 -36.13
N LYS A 338 2.62 -34.54 -35.98
CA LYS A 338 3.27 -34.53 -34.66
C LYS A 338 3.08 -33.22 -33.89
N LEU A 339 3.16 -32.06 -34.54
CA LEU A 339 3.08 -30.77 -33.84
C LEU A 339 1.62 -30.40 -33.53
N SER A 340 0.69 -30.78 -34.42
CA SER A 340 -0.75 -30.64 -34.20
C SER A 340 -1.22 -31.40 -32.95
N ILE A 341 -0.73 -32.62 -32.74
CA ILE A 341 -1.02 -33.41 -31.53
C ILE A 341 -0.54 -32.69 -30.26
N TYR A 342 0.68 -32.14 -30.23
CA TYR A 342 1.18 -31.40 -29.06
C TYR A 342 0.42 -30.10 -28.81
N ARG A 343 0.01 -29.37 -29.86
CA ARG A 343 -0.85 -28.18 -29.73
C ARG A 343 -2.22 -28.55 -29.17
N HIS A 344 -2.81 -29.64 -29.64
CA HIS A 344 -4.08 -30.14 -29.14
C HIS A 344 -3.96 -30.58 -27.67
N GLN A 345 -2.92 -31.33 -27.32
CA GLN A 345 -2.64 -31.73 -25.93
C GLN A 345 -2.43 -30.50 -25.03
N ALA A 346 -1.63 -29.51 -25.46
CA ALA A 346 -1.43 -28.26 -24.72
C ALA A 346 -2.75 -27.49 -24.55
N SER A 347 -3.60 -27.42 -25.59
CA SER A 347 -4.92 -26.79 -25.51
C SER A 347 -5.85 -27.51 -24.53
N VAL A 348 -5.87 -28.85 -24.55
CA VAL A 348 -6.67 -29.65 -23.61
C VAL A 348 -6.18 -29.46 -22.18
N VAL A 349 -4.86 -29.48 -21.95
CA VAL A 349 -4.26 -29.23 -20.62
C VAL A 349 -4.59 -27.80 -20.15
N TYR A 350 -4.47 -26.80 -21.02
CA TYR A 350 -4.84 -25.42 -20.71
C TYR A 350 -6.31 -25.29 -20.33
N LYS A 351 -7.23 -25.89 -21.11
CA LYS A 351 -8.67 -25.90 -20.80
C LYS A 351 -8.97 -26.62 -19.48
N LYS A 352 -8.29 -27.73 -19.19
CA LYS A 352 -8.42 -28.44 -17.89
C LYS A 352 -7.92 -27.57 -16.74
N LYS A 353 -6.76 -26.92 -16.90
CA LYS A 353 -6.20 -25.98 -15.92
C LYS A 353 -7.15 -24.81 -15.65
N ALA A 354 -7.70 -24.20 -16.71
CA ALA A 354 -8.67 -23.13 -16.60
C ALA A 354 -9.95 -23.56 -15.84
N LYS A 355 -10.53 -24.71 -16.19
CA LYS A 355 -11.70 -25.27 -15.50
C LYS A 355 -11.43 -25.60 -14.02
N LEU A 356 -10.24 -26.13 -13.70
CA LEU A 356 -9.87 -26.41 -12.31
C LEU A 356 -9.73 -25.12 -11.50
N VAL A 357 -9.16 -24.08 -12.09
CA VAL A 357 -9.04 -22.75 -11.46
C VAL A 357 -10.42 -22.12 -11.25
N GLU A 358 -11.33 -22.27 -12.19
CA GLU A 358 -12.74 -21.82 -12.06
C GLU A 358 -13.44 -22.53 -10.89
N LYS A 359 -13.37 -23.86 -10.82
CA LYS A 359 -13.91 -24.63 -9.69
C LYS A 359 -13.28 -24.25 -8.35
N LEU A 360 -11.98 -23.99 -8.33
CA LEU A 360 -11.29 -23.52 -7.12
C LEU A 360 -11.78 -22.13 -6.71
N GLN A 361 -12.06 -21.24 -7.67
CA GLN A 361 -12.62 -19.92 -7.42
C GLN A 361 -14.08 -20.01 -6.91
N GLU A 362 -14.90 -20.90 -7.47
CA GLU A 362 -16.25 -21.20 -6.98
C GLU A 362 -16.22 -21.72 -5.54
N ALA A 363 -15.39 -22.71 -5.24
CA ALA A 363 -15.25 -23.25 -3.88
C ALA A 363 -14.74 -22.19 -2.88
N ARG A 364 -13.80 -21.32 -3.29
CA ARG A 364 -13.36 -20.18 -2.48
C ARG A 364 -14.50 -19.19 -2.22
N PHE A 365 -15.36 -18.93 -3.22
CA PHE A 365 -16.51 -18.06 -3.07
C PHE A 365 -17.58 -18.66 -2.14
N GLU A 366 -17.86 -19.96 -2.27
CA GLU A 366 -18.76 -20.67 -1.35
C GLU A 366 -18.25 -20.64 0.09
N LEU A 367 -16.96 -20.90 0.30
CA LEU A 367 -16.32 -20.80 1.62
C LEU A 367 -16.46 -19.38 2.18
N GLN A 368 -16.17 -18.34 1.38
CA GLN A 368 -16.34 -16.94 1.77
C GLN A 368 -17.80 -16.62 2.14
N ASN A 369 -18.77 -17.12 1.37
CA ASN A 369 -20.19 -16.89 1.64
C ASN A 369 -20.61 -17.56 2.96
N ILE A 370 -20.18 -18.79 3.21
CA ILE A 370 -20.44 -19.49 4.48
C ILE A 370 -19.77 -18.75 5.64
N THR A 371 -18.52 -18.29 5.50
CA THR A 371 -17.83 -17.51 6.53
C THR A 371 -18.57 -16.21 6.84
N ASN A 372 -19.04 -15.48 5.83
CA ASN A 372 -19.86 -14.27 6.02
C ASN A 372 -21.19 -14.61 6.71
N MET A 373 -21.84 -15.73 6.37
CA MET A 373 -23.04 -16.20 7.07
C MET A 373 -22.78 -16.56 8.54
N VAL A 374 -21.62 -17.13 8.84
CA VAL A 374 -21.21 -17.42 10.23
C VAL A 374 -20.94 -16.11 10.98
N GLU A 375 -20.24 -15.16 10.37
CA GLU A 375 -19.91 -13.87 10.99
C GLU A 375 -21.17 -13.03 11.24
N THR A 376 -22.11 -12.99 10.28
CA THR A 376 -23.42 -12.35 10.48
C THR A 376 -24.24 -13.03 11.57
N LYS A 377 -24.28 -14.38 11.62
CA LYS A 377 -24.93 -15.10 12.73
C LYS A 377 -24.27 -14.82 14.07
N LYS A 378 -22.93 -14.73 14.11
CA LYS A 378 -22.17 -14.38 15.32
C LYS A 378 -22.48 -12.95 15.77
N ASN A 379 -22.57 -11.99 14.84
CA ASN A 379 -22.94 -10.61 15.15
C ASN A 379 -24.39 -10.52 15.64
N ASN A 380 -25.32 -11.22 14.98
CA ASN A 380 -26.72 -11.31 15.44
C ASN A 380 -26.84 -11.93 16.84
N LEU A 381 -26.00 -12.91 17.18
CA LEU A 381 -25.94 -13.46 18.55
C LEU A 381 -25.39 -12.43 19.54
N ARG A 382 -24.32 -11.70 19.19
CA ARG A 382 -23.78 -10.62 20.03
C ARG A 382 -24.79 -9.50 20.27
N GLU A 383 -25.55 -9.11 19.26
CA GLU A 383 -26.60 -8.08 19.38
C GLU A 383 -27.79 -8.56 20.23
N LYS A 384 -28.19 -9.83 20.12
CA LYS A 384 -29.32 -10.37 20.90
C LYS A 384 -28.98 -10.67 22.35
N ASP A 385 -27.78 -11.18 22.63
CA ASP A 385 -27.40 -11.62 23.97
C ASP A 385 -26.81 -10.48 24.83
N GLY A 386 -26.43 -9.34 24.23
CA GLY A 386 -25.94 -8.13 24.91
C GLY A 386 -24.68 -8.32 25.79
N THR A 387 -24.22 -9.56 25.92
CA THR A 387 -23.12 -10.03 26.75
C THR A 387 -22.42 -11.15 25.99
N GLU A 388 -21.09 -11.14 25.99
CA GLU A 388 -20.24 -12.03 25.20
C GLU A 388 -20.35 -13.52 25.59
N PHE A 389 -21.10 -13.84 26.65
CA PHE A 389 -21.24 -15.18 27.20
C PHE A 389 -22.60 -15.78 26.88
N VAL A 390 -22.64 -16.63 25.85
CA VAL A 390 -23.75 -17.58 25.66
C VAL A 390 -23.69 -18.59 26.80
N ILE A 391 -24.68 -18.58 27.70
CA ILE A 391 -24.78 -19.57 28.79
C ILE A 391 -24.87 -20.95 28.15
N THR A 392 -23.78 -21.71 28.22
CA THR A 392 -23.71 -23.05 27.63
C THR A 392 -24.70 -23.97 28.35
N THR A 393 -25.27 -24.96 27.66
CA THR A 393 -26.21 -25.96 28.23
C THR A 393 -25.70 -26.57 29.54
N THR A 394 -24.38 -26.76 29.67
CA THR A 394 -23.71 -27.25 30.88
C THR A 394 -23.74 -26.23 32.02
N GLN A 395 -23.50 -24.95 31.72
CA GLN A 395 -23.59 -23.87 32.70
C GLN A 395 -25.04 -23.64 33.16
N PHE A 396 -26.02 -23.75 32.26
CA PHE A 396 -27.43 -23.70 32.62
C PHE A 396 -27.84 -24.88 33.53
N LYS A 397 -27.40 -26.11 33.20
CA LYS A 397 -27.62 -27.28 34.08
C LYS A 397 -27.01 -27.08 35.47
N ASN A 398 -25.80 -26.53 35.55
CA ASN A 398 -25.14 -26.23 36.81
C ASN A 398 -25.83 -25.09 37.58
N TYR A 399 -26.40 -24.12 36.88
CA TYR A 399 -27.22 -23.07 37.49
C TYR A 399 -28.51 -23.66 38.07
N VAL A 400 -29.22 -24.49 37.30
CA VAL A 400 -30.46 -25.16 37.75
C VAL A 400 -30.18 -26.10 38.94
N SER A 401 -29.06 -26.83 38.93
CA SER A 401 -28.69 -27.68 40.09
C SER A 401 -28.41 -26.83 41.32
N LYS A 402 -27.66 -25.73 41.20
CA LYS A 402 -27.46 -24.74 42.29
C LYS A 402 -28.77 -24.12 42.77
N LEU A 403 -29.73 -23.91 41.88
CA LEU A 403 -31.03 -23.34 42.23
C LEU A 403 -31.90 -24.36 42.98
N ARG A 404 -31.84 -25.64 42.58
CA ARG A 404 -32.47 -26.74 43.32
C ARG A 404 -31.87 -26.90 44.71
N THR A 405 -30.55 -26.89 44.85
CA THR A 405 -29.90 -26.99 46.17
C THR A 405 -30.29 -25.80 47.06
N LYS A 406 -30.26 -24.56 46.53
CA LYS A 406 -30.73 -23.38 47.27
C LYS A 406 -32.21 -23.48 47.67
N THR A 407 -33.06 -24.05 46.81
CA THR A 407 -34.49 -24.24 47.12
C THR A 407 -34.68 -25.27 48.23
N THR A 408 -33.92 -26.37 48.22
CA THR A 408 -33.96 -27.36 49.29
C THR A 408 -33.41 -26.79 50.61
N ASP A 409 -32.32 -26.03 50.55
CA ASP A 409 -31.75 -25.37 51.72
C ASP A 409 -32.73 -24.35 52.33
N TYR A 410 -33.38 -23.54 51.49
CA TYR A 410 -34.44 -22.63 51.92
C TYR A 410 -35.58 -23.37 52.62
N LYS A 411 -36.08 -24.47 52.05
CA LYS A 411 -37.14 -25.28 52.67
C LYS A 411 -36.72 -25.88 54.01
N ARG A 412 -35.46 -26.34 54.12
CA ARG A 412 -34.90 -26.85 55.39
C ARG A 412 -34.84 -25.76 56.45
N MET A 413 -34.23 -24.62 56.13
CA MET A 413 -34.13 -23.50 57.08
C MET A 413 -35.51 -22.96 57.47
N HIS A 414 -36.47 -22.94 56.55
CA HIS A 414 -37.85 -22.57 56.86
C HIS A 414 -38.53 -23.58 57.80
N ALA A 415 -38.26 -24.88 57.64
CA ALA A 415 -38.78 -25.91 58.55
C ALA A 415 -38.15 -25.78 59.96
N GLU A 416 -36.84 -25.51 60.05
CA GLU A 416 -36.15 -25.23 61.32
C GLU A 416 -36.74 -24.00 62.02
N ILE A 417 -36.98 -22.91 61.28
CA ILE A 417 -37.65 -21.70 61.82
C ILE A 417 -39.05 -22.04 62.35
N ASN A 418 -39.83 -22.87 61.64
CA ASN A 418 -41.14 -23.29 62.13
C ASN A 418 -41.04 -24.18 63.37
N GLY A 419 -40.02 -25.05 63.46
CA GLY A 419 -39.71 -25.82 64.66
C GLY A 419 -39.42 -24.93 65.87
N LEU A 420 -38.54 -23.94 65.71
CA LEU A 420 -38.22 -22.97 66.76
C LEU A 420 -39.44 -22.14 67.18
N LYS A 421 -40.33 -21.76 66.24
CA LYS A 421 -41.59 -21.09 66.58
C LYS A 421 -42.51 -21.97 67.41
N ASN A 422 -42.60 -23.26 67.09
CA ASN A 422 -43.39 -24.21 67.85
C ASN A 422 -42.80 -24.43 69.26
N GLU A 423 -41.48 -24.59 69.37
CA GLU A 423 -40.79 -24.69 70.66
C GLU A 423 -40.98 -23.43 71.50
N HIS A 424 -40.88 -22.25 70.90
CA HIS A 424 -41.17 -20.99 71.58
C HIS A 424 -42.61 -20.93 72.10
N ALA A 425 -43.59 -21.37 71.31
CA ALA A 425 -44.98 -21.43 71.74
C ALA A 425 -45.19 -22.42 72.90
N ILE A 426 -44.55 -23.59 72.85
CA ILE A 426 -44.58 -24.58 73.94
C ILE A 426 -43.92 -24.01 75.19
N LEU A 427 -42.73 -23.39 75.06
CA LEU A 427 -42.01 -22.78 76.17
C LEU A 427 -42.83 -21.67 76.83
N SER A 428 -43.42 -20.78 76.02
CA SER A 428 -44.33 -19.74 76.49
C SER A 428 -45.49 -20.34 77.29
N ARG A 429 -46.12 -21.41 76.77
CA ARG A 429 -47.21 -22.12 77.46
C ARG A 429 -46.74 -22.77 78.77
N THR A 430 -45.57 -23.40 78.78
CA THR A 430 -45.01 -24.00 80.00
C THR A 430 -44.61 -22.97 81.03
N ALA A 431 -44.10 -21.82 80.61
CA ALA A 431 -43.80 -20.69 81.50
C ALA A 431 -45.08 -20.12 82.12
N GLU A 432 -46.17 -19.98 81.36
CA GLU A 432 -47.48 -19.61 81.90
C GLU A 432 -47.99 -20.64 82.93
N ILE A 433 -47.87 -21.94 82.64
CA ILE A 433 -48.29 -23.00 83.58
C ILE A 433 -47.46 -22.94 84.86
N LEU A 434 -46.13 -22.78 84.75
CA LEU A 434 -45.24 -22.65 85.90
C LEU A 434 -45.50 -21.37 86.69
N ALA A 435 -45.79 -20.25 86.02
CA ALA A 435 -46.18 -19.01 86.69
C ALA A 435 -47.50 -19.18 87.46
N ASN A 436 -48.48 -19.88 86.90
CA ASN A 436 -49.73 -20.20 87.58
C ASN A 436 -49.52 -21.15 88.77
N GLN A 437 -48.65 -22.15 88.62
CA GLN A 437 -48.28 -23.06 89.72
C GLN A 437 -47.52 -22.31 90.82
N TRP A 438 -46.59 -21.42 90.44
CA TRP A 438 -45.89 -20.53 91.36
C TRP A 438 -46.89 -19.65 92.11
N HIS A 439 -47.85 -19.02 91.43
CA HIS A 439 -48.87 -18.21 92.07
C HIS A 439 -49.73 -19.03 93.04
N THR A 440 -50.10 -20.27 92.67
CA THR A 440 -50.83 -21.20 93.54
C THR A 440 -50.00 -21.61 94.77
N LEU A 441 -48.68 -21.80 94.61
CA LEU A 441 -47.77 -22.12 95.71
C LEU A 441 -47.52 -20.90 96.61
N MET A 442 -47.37 -19.70 96.05
CA MET A 442 -47.31 -18.44 96.81
C MET A 442 -48.55 -18.29 97.69
N GLN A 443 -49.74 -18.48 97.11
CA GLN A 443 -51.00 -18.42 97.85
C GLN A 443 -51.07 -19.44 99.00
N LYS A 444 -50.60 -20.68 98.80
CA LYS A 444 -50.54 -21.71 99.85
C LYS A 444 -49.49 -21.42 100.93
N ILE A 445 -48.38 -20.77 100.60
CA ILE A 445 -47.33 -20.41 101.56
C ILE A 445 -47.77 -19.20 102.41
N GLU A 446 -48.49 -18.25 101.82
CA GLU A 446 -49.15 -17.15 102.53
C GLU A 446 -50.24 -17.66 103.49
N GLU A 447 -51.07 -18.62 103.05
CA GLU A 447 -52.09 -19.28 103.89
C GLU A 447 -51.50 -20.06 105.07
N ASN A 448 -50.28 -20.59 104.91
CA ASN A 448 -49.55 -21.33 105.95
C ASN A 448 -48.64 -20.46 106.83
N GLY A 449 -48.69 -19.12 106.70
CA GLY A 449 -47.95 -18.19 107.57
C GLY A 449 -46.44 -18.08 107.28
N GLY A 450 -45.96 -18.53 106.12
CA GLY A 450 -44.57 -18.40 105.70
C GLY A 450 -44.30 -17.08 104.97
N ARG A 451 -43.27 -16.32 105.38
CA ARG A 451 -42.73 -15.21 104.57
C ARG A 451 -41.75 -15.74 103.53
N ILE A 452 -42.01 -15.44 102.27
CA ILE A 452 -41.15 -15.80 101.15
C ILE A 452 -40.09 -14.71 100.98
N ILE A 453 -38.83 -15.13 100.94
CA ILE A 453 -37.71 -14.28 100.55
C ILE A 453 -37.62 -14.42 99.04
N GLU A 454 -38.06 -13.40 98.30
CA GLU A 454 -37.71 -13.27 96.89
C GLU A 454 -36.19 -13.13 96.79
N ILE A 455 -35.52 -14.14 96.24
CA ILE A 455 -34.15 -13.99 95.77
C ILE A 455 -34.23 -13.18 94.48
N SER A 456 -34.27 -11.86 94.65
CA SER A 456 -34.01 -10.92 93.57
C SER A 456 -32.57 -11.10 93.10
N GLY A 457 -32.38 -11.56 91.87
CA GLY A 457 -31.11 -11.35 91.19
C GLY A 457 -30.63 -12.49 90.30
N ILE A 458 -31.33 -12.76 89.21
CA ILE A 458 -30.63 -12.97 87.94
C ILE A 458 -31.29 -12.05 86.92
N SER A 459 -30.71 -10.85 86.83
CA SER A 459 -30.55 -10.08 85.59
C SER A 459 -31.78 -10.07 84.69
N ASP A 460 -32.65 -9.11 84.99
CA ASP A 460 -33.47 -8.43 84.01
C ASP A 460 -32.54 -7.58 83.11
N ASP A 461 -31.59 -8.21 82.40
CA ASP A 461 -30.86 -7.57 81.32
C ASP A 461 -31.55 -7.88 80.01
N ARG A 462 -32.34 -6.89 79.60
CA ARG A 462 -32.74 -6.63 78.22
C ARG A 462 -33.69 -7.69 77.65
N LYS A 463 -34.96 -7.55 78.05
CA LYS A 463 -35.97 -7.31 77.01
C LYS A 463 -35.50 -6.11 76.18
N SER A 464 -34.65 -6.37 75.19
CA SER A 464 -34.76 -5.63 73.95
C SER A 464 -36.18 -5.94 73.46
N GLU A 465 -37.08 -4.99 73.69
CA GLU A 465 -38.16 -4.75 72.75
C GLU A 465 -37.49 -4.61 71.38
N ILE A 466 -37.32 -5.75 70.69
CA ILE A 466 -37.54 -5.76 69.25
C ILE A 466 -39.05 -5.62 69.13
N ALA A 467 -39.50 -4.39 69.40
CA ALA A 467 -40.67 -3.86 68.75
C ALA A 467 -40.51 -4.27 67.29
N LYS A 468 -41.46 -5.06 66.80
CA LYS A 468 -41.73 -5.05 65.37
C LYS A 468 -41.75 -3.58 64.99
N PRO A 469 -40.90 -3.11 64.07
CA PRO A 469 -41.16 -1.81 63.49
C PRO A 469 -42.46 -1.98 62.71
N GLU A 470 -43.57 -1.64 63.34
CA GLU A 470 -44.64 -0.96 62.64
C GLU A 470 -44.04 0.37 62.17
N ILE A 471 -43.35 0.31 61.04
CA ILE A 471 -42.93 1.49 60.30
C ILE A 471 -43.50 1.29 58.92
N ASP A 472 -44.69 1.84 58.73
CA ASP A 472 -45.41 1.96 57.46
C ASP A 472 -44.78 3.05 56.55
N ASP A 473 -43.58 3.55 56.89
CA ASP A 473 -42.83 4.51 56.08
C ASP A 473 -41.79 3.79 55.21
N ALA A 474 -42.16 3.55 53.96
CA ALA A 474 -41.32 2.93 52.92
C ALA A 474 -39.98 3.66 52.68
N GLU A 475 -39.85 4.92 53.11
CA GLU A 475 -38.66 5.74 52.94
C GLU A 475 -37.53 5.34 53.92
N LYS A 476 -37.88 5.04 55.18
CA LYS A 476 -36.91 4.59 56.19
C LYS A 476 -36.40 3.17 55.93
N LEU A 477 -37.26 2.30 55.42
CA LEU A 477 -36.86 0.96 54.96
C LEU A 477 -35.91 1.03 53.77
N ARG A 478 -36.11 1.98 52.84
CA ARG A 478 -35.16 2.23 51.74
C ARG A 478 -33.82 2.72 52.25
N GLU A 479 -33.83 3.61 53.24
CA GLU A 479 -32.60 4.14 53.84
C GLU A 479 -31.79 3.03 54.55
N MET A 480 -32.45 2.19 55.34
CA MET A 480 -31.81 1.03 55.99
C MET A 480 -31.32 -0.03 54.99
N ILE A 481 -32.06 -0.26 53.90
CA ILE A 481 -31.60 -1.15 52.82
C ILE A 481 -30.37 -0.55 52.14
N ASN A 482 -30.33 0.76 51.94
CA ASN A 482 -29.21 1.43 51.30
C ASN A 482 -27.96 1.43 52.19
N GLU A 483 -28.10 1.69 53.49
CA GLU A 483 -27.01 1.53 54.46
C GLU A 483 -26.52 0.08 54.55
N SER A 484 -27.44 -0.89 54.56
CA SER A 484 -27.06 -2.30 54.59
C SER A 484 -26.37 -2.74 53.31
N ASN A 485 -26.77 -2.20 52.15
CA ASN A 485 -26.08 -2.44 50.87
C ASN A 485 -24.71 -1.77 50.84
N GLN A 486 -24.56 -0.54 51.34
CA GLN A 486 -23.27 0.12 51.47
C GLN A 486 -22.33 -0.68 52.39
N GLN A 487 -22.82 -1.22 53.51
CA GLN A 487 -22.02 -2.10 54.36
C GLN A 487 -21.63 -3.40 53.66
N ILE A 488 -22.51 -3.99 52.84
CA ILE A 488 -22.19 -5.18 52.05
C ILE A 488 -21.09 -4.87 51.03
N ASP A 489 -21.15 -3.73 50.35
CA ASP A 489 -20.15 -3.35 49.36
C ASP A 489 -18.81 -3.00 49.99
N LEU A 490 -18.80 -2.33 51.15
CA LEU A 490 -17.58 -2.13 51.94
C LEU A 490 -16.96 -3.48 52.35
N LYS A 491 -17.77 -4.45 52.80
CA LYS A 491 -17.28 -5.80 53.14
C LYS A 491 -16.77 -6.57 51.91
N LYS A 492 -17.39 -6.41 50.73
CA LYS A 492 -16.86 -6.99 49.48
C LYS A 492 -15.52 -6.41 49.10
N ILE A 493 -15.36 -5.09 49.16
CA ILE A 493 -14.08 -4.42 48.91
C ILE A 493 -13.02 -4.95 49.88
N THR A 494 -13.36 -5.10 51.16
CA THR A 494 -12.44 -5.67 52.17
C THR A 494 -12.07 -7.13 51.88
N ILE A 495 -13.00 -7.93 51.35
CA ILE A 495 -12.73 -9.31 50.93
C ILE A 495 -11.81 -9.35 49.71
N ASP A 496 -12.00 -8.44 48.75
CA ASP A 496 -11.18 -8.40 47.54
C ASP A 496 -9.76 -7.89 47.83
N THR A 497 -9.58 -6.93 48.75
CA THR A 497 -8.26 -6.53 49.23
C THR A 497 -7.57 -7.67 49.99
N LEU A 498 -8.30 -8.42 50.82
CA LEU A 498 -7.76 -9.61 51.48
C LEU A 498 -7.37 -10.69 50.46
N LYS A 499 -8.14 -10.89 49.38
CA LYS A 499 -7.77 -11.81 48.30
C LYS A 499 -6.53 -11.37 47.55
N GLN A 500 -6.39 -10.08 47.24
CA GLN A 500 -5.18 -9.55 46.60
C GLN A 500 -3.95 -9.70 47.50
N SER A 501 -4.08 -9.39 48.79
CA SER A 501 -3.02 -9.62 49.77
C SER A 501 -2.63 -11.11 49.87
N ASN A 502 -3.62 -12.02 49.80
CA ASN A 502 -3.36 -13.46 49.78
C ASN A 502 -2.69 -13.92 48.48
N MET A 503 -3.00 -13.29 47.34
CA MET A 503 -2.30 -13.55 46.07
C MET A 503 -0.86 -13.03 46.09
N GLU A 504 -0.60 -11.88 46.71
CA GLU A 504 0.76 -11.35 46.90
C GLU A 504 1.58 -12.22 47.85
N LEU A 505 1.01 -12.66 48.98
CA LEU A 505 1.63 -13.62 49.89
C LEU A 505 1.95 -14.95 49.19
N ASN A 506 1.02 -15.48 48.38
CA ASN A 506 1.27 -16.70 47.61
C ASN A 506 2.37 -16.53 46.55
N LYS A 507 2.48 -15.35 45.92
CA LYS A 507 3.58 -15.02 44.99
C LYS A 507 4.93 -14.90 45.71
N GLN A 508 4.96 -14.37 46.94
CA GLN A 508 6.18 -14.33 47.76
C GLN A 508 6.62 -15.71 48.25
N LEU A 509 5.69 -16.67 48.36
CA LEU A 509 5.98 -18.07 48.70
C LEU A 509 6.43 -18.94 47.51
N THR A 510 6.31 -18.44 46.27
CA THR A 510 6.69 -19.18 45.05
C THR A 510 7.99 -18.70 44.38
N HIS A 511 8.71 -17.77 45.01
CA HIS A 511 10.12 -17.44 44.75
C HIS A 511 10.96 -17.85 45.95
#